data_AF-A0A832H1E9-F1
#
_entry.id   AF-A0A832H1E9-F1
#
_cell.length_a   1.000
_cell.length_b   1.000
_cell.length_c   1.000
_cell.angle_alpha   90.00
_cell.angle_beta   90.00
_cell.angle_gamma   90.00
#
_symmetry.space_group_name_H-M   'P 1'
#
loop_
_entity.id
_entity.type
_entity.pdbx_description
1 polymer ?
#
loop_
_entity_poly.entity_id
_entity_poly.type
_entity_poly.pdbx_seq_one_letter_code
_entity_poly.pdbx_strand_id
1 'polypeptide(L)'
;MEEGVRVLQTHRARCRANRISWGAPACSGEPLDFVFYLELHQPLELKREPLSRVSSWPDLVDWEASRRRFEEAASRCYEPLLRLLGELAAQGLRAAARVSGILLEQAERWSRGMLETIGGLVAKGALELVAGPYFNAPPVLPLEELVEQTKLHAAKLRELLGAEARVCANPYLAYSDDVGSALSDGLGARAVLAEGVRHLLGWRAPYFVYRHPSRSLALLLRDPSLSNEVAFGLGRWLTASALAERASRVEGCVVVVGVPAETFGLAVPASSGAFEFVRWLPRELAKYPWVRFATPSEVVERYEPVDVLSAPTAVSWLEAGDLRSLTESPLQQAILSLLLELREGAAEAGLAEAWRLLTQADYLLASRSVAAALRLLKALCSLRSSL
;
A
#
# COMPACT_ATOMS: atom_id res chain seq x y z
N MET A 1 -14.42 -58.01 29.59
CA MET A 1 -13.27 -57.09 29.69
C MET A 1 -12.22 -57.29 28.58
N GLU A 2 -12.26 -58.37 27.79
CA GLU A 2 -11.26 -58.62 26.73
C GLU A 2 -11.56 -57.97 25.36
N GLU A 3 -12.82 -57.61 25.06
CA GLU A 3 -13.16 -56.91 23.80
C GLU A 3 -12.83 -55.40 23.84
N GLY A 4 -12.87 -54.76 25.00
CA GLY A 4 -12.54 -53.34 25.15
C GLY A 4 -11.04 -53.03 24.99
N VAL A 5 -10.16 -53.99 25.26
CA VAL A 5 -8.70 -53.80 25.17
C VAL A 5 -8.21 -53.91 23.71
N ARG A 6 -8.84 -54.73 22.87
CA ARG A 6 -8.49 -54.84 21.44
C ARG A 6 -8.87 -53.62 20.61
N VAL A 7 -9.96 -52.93 20.95
CA VAL A 7 -10.38 -51.69 20.28
C VAL A 7 -9.44 -50.53 20.61
N LEU A 8 -8.94 -50.45 21.85
CA LEU A 8 -7.99 -49.41 22.27
C LEU A 8 -6.58 -49.61 21.68
N GLN A 9 -6.13 -50.86 21.51
CA GLN A 9 -4.84 -51.16 20.89
C GLN A 9 -4.84 -50.93 19.37
N THR A 10 -5.95 -51.22 18.67
CA THR A 10 -6.10 -50.92 17.23
C THR A 10 -6.25 -49.41 16.96
N HIS A 11 -6.88 -48.65 17.86
CA HIS A 11 -6.90 -47.18 17.76
C HIS A 11 -5.53 -46.53 18.00
N ARG A 12 -4.73 -47.03 18.95
CA ARG A 12 -3.36 -46.54 19.18
C ARG A 12 -2.40 -46.88 18.02
N ALA A 13 -2.63 -48.00 17.32
CA ALA A 13 -1.86 -48.34 16.12
C ALA A 13 -2.23 -47.46 14.91
N ARG A 14 -3.51 -47.13 14.72
CA ARG A 14 -3.98 -46.21 13.66
C ARG A 14 -3.59 -44.74 13.89
N CYS A 15 -3.54 -44.28 15.15
CA CYS A 15 -3.04 -42.93 15.44
C CYS A 15 -1.50 -42.79 15.33
N ARG A 16 -0.75 -43.90 15.31
CA ARG A 16 0.70 -43.86 15.01
C ARG A 16 1.01 -43.95 13.51
N ALA A 17 0.10 -44.48 12.71
CA ALA A 17 0.26 -44.61 11.25
C ALA A 17 -0.16 -43.36 10.46
N ASN A 18 -0.96 -42.45 11.06
CA ASN A 18 -1.25 -41.12 10.52
C ASN A 18 -0.42 -40.03 11.23
N ARG A 19 0.89 -40.23 11.35
CA ARG A 19 1.79 -39.07 11.36
C ARG A 19 1.76 -38.51 9.94
N ILE A 20 0.78 -37.66 9.68
CA ILE A 20 0.96 -36.58 8.71
C ILE A 20 2.25 -35.92 9.18
N SER A 21 3.32 -36.11 8.41
CA SER A 21 4.49 -35.27 8.54
C SER A 21 3.99 -33.88 8.19
N TRP A 22 3.61 -33.11 9.22
CA TRP A 22 3.72 -31.68 9.14
C TRP A 22 5.18 -31.47 8.77
N GLY A 23 5.45 -31.20 7.49
CA GLY A 23 6.71 -30.61 7.11
C GLY A 23 6.93 -29.45 8.09
N ALA A 24 8.17 -29.30 8.56
CA ALA A 24 8.51 -28.18 9.43
C ALA A 24 7.80 -26.91 8.91
N PRO A 25 7.19 -26.07 9.78
CA PRO A 25 6.60 -24.83 9.30
C PRO A 25 7.67 -24.12 8.47
N ALA A 26 7.31 -23.59 7.30
CA ALA A 26 8.27 -23.04 6.33
C ALA A 26 9.21 -21.96 6.91
N CYS A 27 8.96 -21.53 8.15
CA CYS A 27 9.64 -20.49 8.89
C CYS A 27 10.22 -20.97 10.24
N SER A 28 10.33 -22.28 10.50
CA SER A 28 10.85 -22.79 11.78
C SER A 28 12.34 -22.50 11.94
N GLY A 29 12.71 -21.62 12.86
CA GLY A 29 14.09 -21.26 13.17
C GLY A 29 14.67 -20.12 12.31
N GLU A 30 13.88 -19.59 11.37
CA GLU A 30 14.24 -18.40 10.59
C GLU A 30 13.97 -17.11 11.38
N PRO A 31 14.72 -16.02 11.13
CA PRO A 31 14.42 -14.71 11.69
C PRO A 31 13.05 -14.20 11.21
N LEU A 32 12.34 -13.46 12.07
CA LEU A 32 11.20 -12.63 11.69
C LEU A 32 11.68 -11.40 10.90
N ASP A 33 11.16 -11.24 9.70
CA ASP A 33 11.38 -10.06 8.87
C ASP A 33 10.32 -8.99 9.16
N PHE A 34 10.77 -7.86 9.70
CA PHE A 34 9.96 -6.68 9.91
C PHE A 34 10.00 -5.80 8.65
N VAL A 35 8.88 -5.74 7.94
CA VAL A 35 8.71 -4.88 6.77
C VAL A 35 8.00 -3.60 7.20
N PHE A 36 8.72 -2.49 7.12
CA PHE A 36 8.15 -1.16 7.34
C PHE A 36 7.71 -0.56 5.99
N TYR A 37 6.40 -0.51 5.75
CA TYR A 37 5.83 0.00 4.51
C TYR A 37 5.22 1.40 4.70
N LEU A 38 5.53 2.30 3.77
CA LEU A 38 5.07 3.69 3.77
C LEU A 38 4.31 3.99 2.47
N GLU A 39 3.09 4.49 2.59
CA GLU A 39 2.35 5.05 1.46
C GLU A 39 2.53 6.57 1.43
N LEU A 40 3.23 7.09 0.42
CA LEU A 40 3.44 8.53 0.22
C LEU A 40 2.53 8.99 -0.93
N HIS A 41 1.51 9.77 -0.61
CA HIS A 41 0.57 10.27 -1.60
C HIS A 41 -0.02 11.63 -1.22
N GLN A 42 0.03 12.57 -2.16
CA GLN A 42 -0.62 13.87 -2.04
C GLN A 42 -1.41 14.14 -3.32
N PRO A 43 -2.75 14.23 -3.28
CA PRO A 43 -3.52 14.57 -4.47
C PRO A 43 -3.30 16.03 -4.86
N LEU A 44 -3.41 16.31 -6.16
CA LEU A 44 -3.51 17.68 -6.67
C LEU A 44 -4.87 18.28 -6.32
N GLU A 45 -4.95 19.61 -6.25
CA GLU A 45 -6.23 20.29 -6.16
C GLU A 45 -6.88 20.51 -7.51
N LEU A 46 -8.17 20.22 -7.57
CA LEU A 46 -9.01 20.68 -8.66
C LEU A 46 -9.34 22.17 -8.48
N LYS A 47 -9.50 22.93 -9.55
CA LYS A 47 -10.04 24.30 -9.47
C LYS A 47 -11.44 24.28 -8.84
N ARG A 48 -11.77 25.33 -8.08
CA ARG A 48 -13.14 25.50 -7.56
C ARG A 48 -14.14 25.77 -8.67
N GLU A 49 -13.71 26.57 -9.65
CA GLU A 49 -14.41 26.87 -10.88
C GLU A 49 -13.47 26.51 -12.05
N PRO A 50 -13.53 25.27 -12.58
CA PRO A 50 -12.78 24.91 -13.77
C PRO A 50 -13.31 25.63 -15.02
N LEU A 51 -12.50 25.68 -16.08
CA LEU A 51 -12.93 26.22 -17.38
C LEU A 51 -14.09 25.39 -17.95
N SER A 52 -14.94 25.99 -18.79
CA SER A 52 -16.04 25.25 -19.44
C SER A 52 -15.53 24.14 -20.37
N ARG A 53 -14.35 24.35 -20.98
CA ARG A 53 -13.63 23.35 -21.77
C ARG A 53 -12.17 23.32 -21.35
N VAL A 54 -11.57 22.15 -21.42
CA VAL A 54 -10.17 21.87 -21.10
C VAL A 54 -9.47 21.29 -22.32
N SER A 55 -8.22 21.69 -22.49
CA SER A 55 -7.33 21.20 -23.54
C SER A 55 -6.35 20.14 -23.02
N SER A 56 -6.15 20.11 -21.70
CA SER A 56 -5.22 19.21 -21.03
C SER A 56 -5.54 19.13 -19.53
N TRP A 57 -4.98 18.14 -18.83
CA TRP A 57 -5.22 17.97 -17.39
C TRP A 57 -4.77 19.16 -16.51
N PRO A 58 -3.70 19.93 -16.83
CA PRO A 58 -3.33 21.11 -16.04
C PRO A 58 -4.42 22.19 -15.98
N ASP A 59 -5.33 22.22 -16.94
CA ASP A 59 -6.45 23.16 -16.96
C ASP A 59 -7.44 22.91 -15.81
N LEU A 60 -7.46 21.69 -15.27
CA LEU A 60 -8.31 21.29 -14.15
C LEU A 60 -7.68 21.62 -12.79
N VAL A 61 -6.38 21.91 -12.73
CA VAL A 61 -5.61 21.96 -11.48
C VAL A 61 -5.49 23.38 -10.93
N ASP A 62 -5.75 23.52 -9.63
CA ASP A 62 -5.38 24.70 -8.84
C ASP A 62 -3.92 24.55 -8.39
N TRP A 63 -3.00 25.09 -9.19
CA TRP A 63 -1.56 24.97 -8.97
C TRP A 63 -1.05 25.67 -7.72
N GLU A 64 -1.69 26.77 -7.33
CA GLU A 64 -1.28 27.54 -6.15
C GLU A 64 -1.68 26.80 -4.86
N ALA A 65 -2.93 26.32 -4.79
CA ALA A 65 -3.36 25.45 -3.70
C ALA A 65 -2.62 24.10 -3.71
N SER A 66 -2.37 23.60 -4.93
CA SER A 66 -1.38 22.58 -5.31
C SER A 66 -0.12 22.61 -4.47
N ARG A 67 0.65 23.63 -4.80
CA ARG A 67 1.98 23.92 -4.28
C ARG A 67 1.97 24.11 -2.78
N ARG A 68 1.03 24.89 -2.25
CA ARG A 68 0.94 25.13 -0.80
C ARG A 68 0.80 23.83 -0.02
N ARG A 69 -0.09 22.92 -0.46
CA ARG A 69 -0.26 21.65 0.24
C ARG A 69 0.95 20.73 0.11
N PHE A 70 1.56 20.69 -1.06
CA PHE A 70 2.81 19.95 -1.23
C PHE A 70 3.93 20.49 -0.35
N GLU A 71 4.18 21.81 -0.34
CA GLU A 71 5.24 22.42 0.47
C GLU A 71 5.01 22.20 1.98
N GLU A 72 3.75 22.25 2.43
CA GLU A 72 3.39 21.90 3.80
C GLU A 72 3.70 20.42 4.10
N ALA A 73 3.23 19.50 3.24
CA ALA A 73 3.45 18.06 3.44
C ALA A 73 4.93 17.67 3.35
N ALA A 74 5.66 18.21 2.38
CA ALA A 74 7.09 17.96 2.20
C ALA A 74 7.90 18.44 3.40
N SER A 75 7.68 19.67 3.86
CA SER A 75 8.45 20.26 4.96
C SER A 75 8.15 19.63 6.32
N ARG A 76 6.89 19.24 6.58
CA ARG A 76 6.46 18.71 7.87
C ARG A 76 6.57 17.20 7.98
N CYS A 77 6.47 16.48 6.86
CA CYS A 77 6.38 15.02 6.83
C CYS A 77 7.45 14.39 5.94
N TYR A 78 7.36 14.56 4.62
CA TYR A 78 8.13 13.70 3.70
C TYR A 78 9.64 13.90 3.82
N GLU A 79 10.14 15.13 3.76
CA GLU A 79 11.58 15.38 3.80
C GLU A 79 12.20 15.02 5.15
N PRO A 80 11.62 15.39 6.32
CA PRO A 80 12.11 14.93 7.61
C PRO A 80 12.10 13.40 7.74
N LEU A 81 11.03 12.74 7.28
CA LEU A 81 10.91 11.28 7.35
C LEU A 81 11.98 10.61 6.50
N LEU A 82 12.13 10.99 5.23
CA LEU A 82 13.10 10.41 4.31
C LEU A 82 14.54 10.62 4.78
N ARG A 83 14.87 11.81 5.32
CA ARG A 83 16.19 12.07 5.92
C ARG A 83 16.45 11.14 7.11
N LEU A 84 15.46 10.99 8.00
CA LEU A 84 15.56 10.12 9.17
C LEU A 84 15.75 8.65 8.76
N LEU A 85 15.02 8.17 7.74
CA LEU A 85 15.25 6.81 7.20
C LEU A 85 16.70 6.64 6.73
N GLY A 86 17.28 7.67 6.11
CA GLY A 86 18.67 7.65 5.65
C GLY A 86 19.70 7.64 6.78
N GLU A 87 19.43 8.34 7.87
CA GLU A 87 20.25 8.30 9.10
C GLU A 87 20.19 6.91 9.76
N LEU A 88 19.00 6.30 9.79
CA LEU A 88 18.74 5.02 10.43
C LEU A 88 19.13 3.81 9.57
N ALA A 89 19.38 4.00 8.28
CA ALA A 89 19.87 2.93 7.39
C ALA A 89 21.19 2.32 7.89
N ALA A 90 22.07 3.12 8.50
CA ALA A 90 23.30 2.64 9.12
C ALA A 90 23.06 1.74 10.35
N GLN A 91 21.87 1.82 10.95
CA GLN A 91 21.41 0.95 12.04
C GLN A 91 20.60 -0.26 11.52
N GLY A 92 20.63 -0.48 10.20
CA GLY A 92 19.94 -1.59 9.54
C GLY A 92 18.48 -1.34 9.22
N LEU A 93 17.93 -0.14 9.45
CA LEU A 93 16.56 0.17 9.04
C LEU A 93 16.45 0.04 7.52
N ARG A 94 15.46 -0.74 7.08
CA ARG A 94 15.02 -0.81 5.70
C ARG A 94 13.53 -0.55 5.66
N ALA A 95 13.08 0.07 4.58
CA ALA A 95 11.67 0.36 4.36
C ALA A 95 11.28 0.02 2.92
N ALA A 96 9.98 -0.07 2.69
CA ALA A 96 9.38 -0.04 1.38
C ALA A 96 8.45 1.17 1.27
N ALA A 97 8.40 1.79 0.09
CA ALA A 97 7.51 2.92 -0.14
C ALA A 97 6.82 2.87 -1.49
N ARG A 98 5.52 3.15 -1.48
CA ARG A 98 4.79 3.57 -2.69
C ARG A 98 4.73 5.08 -2.70
N VAL A 99 5.51 5.72 -3.58
CA VAL A 99 5.45 7.17 -3.81
C VAL A 99 4.64 7.40 -5.08
N SER A 100 3.37 7.80 -4.97
CA SER A 100 2.48 7.88 -6.14
C SER A 100 3.06 8.73 -7.28
N GLY A 101 2.72 8.42 -8.53
CA GLY A 101 3.20 9.16 -9.72
C GLY A 101 2.92 10.65 -9.65
N ILE A 102 1.71 11.02 -9.21
CA ILE A 102 1.34 12.43 -8.98
C ILE A 102 2.19 13.11 -7.90
N LEU A 103 2.63 12.39 -6.86
CA LEU A 103 3.54 12.97 -5.86
C LEU A 103 4.96 13.13 -6.43
N LEU A 104 5.42 12.19 -7.28
CA LEU A 104 6.69 12.33 -7.99
C LEU A 104 6.70 13.58 -8.89
N GLU A 105 5.63 13.82 -9.65
CA GLU A 105 5.52 15.03 -10.47
C GLU A 105 5.53 16.32 -9.64
N GLN A 106 4.87 16.31 -8.49
CA GLN A 106 4.90 17.46 -7.59
C GLN A 106 6.32 17.68 -7.04
N ALA A 107 7.04 16.61 -6.70
CA ALA A 107 8.43 16.70 -6.26
C ALA A 107 9.37 17.18 -7.38
N GLU A 108 9.19 16.75 -8.63
CA GLU A 108 9.94 17.29 -9.78
C GLU A 108 9.74 18.81 -9.92
N ARG A 109 8.52 19.29 -9.67
CA ARG A 109 8.16 20.71 -9.78
C ARG A 109 8.65 21.55 -8.59
N TRP A 110 8.58 21.02 -7.37
CA TRP A 110 8.65 21.83 -6.16
C TRP A 110 9.69 21.36 -5.12
N SER A 111 10.19 20.13 -5.18
CA SER A 111 11.31 19.67 -4.32
C SER A 111 12.16 18.59 -4.99
N ARG A 112 13.12 19.03 -5.81
CA ARG A 112 14.15 18.14 -6.38
C ARG A 112 14.98 17.46 -5.28
N GLY A 113 15.21 18.13 -4.16
CA GLY A 113 15.93 17.57 -3.00
C GLY A 113 15.23 16.37 -2.37
N MET A 114 13.90 16.33 -2.39
CA MET A 114 13.13 15.15 -1.97
C MET A 114 13.43 13.95 -2.89
N LEU A 115 13.43 14.13 -4.21
CA LEU A 115 13.77 13.08 -5.18
C LEU A 115 15.21 12.59 -5.03
N GLU A 116 16.16 13.50 -4.83
CA GLU A 116 17.57 13.16 -4.58
C GLU A 116 17.72 12.34 -3.28
N THR A 117 16.97 12.67 -2.24
CA THR A 117 16.95 11.91 -1.00
C THR A 117 16.39 10.50 -1.22
N ILE A 118 15.26 10.36 -1.94
CA ILE A 118 14.69 9.05 -2.28
C ILE A 118 15.69 8.23 -3.10
N GLY A 119 16.27 8.81 -4.16
CA GLY A 119 17.25 8.14 -4.99
C GLY A 119 18.48 7.69 -4.20
N GLY A 120 18.95 8.50 -3.26
CA GLY A 120 20.03 8.15 -2.34
C GLY A 120 19.70 6.98 -1.41
N LEU A 121 18.45 6.85 -0.95
CA LEU A 121 17.99 5.72 -0.15
C LEU A 121 17.88 4.44 -0.97
N VAL A 122 17.36 4.54 -2.19
CA VAL A 122 17.26 3.43 -3.15
C VAL A 122 18.64 2.89 -3.50
N ALA A 123 19.57 3.78 -3.86
CA ALA A 123 20.93 3.40 -4.23
C ALA A 123 21.70 2.69 -3.09
N LYS A 124 21.33 2.97 -1.83
CA LYS A 124 21.88 2.30 -0.64
C LYS A 124 21.18 0.99 -0.28
N GLY A 125 20.10 0.61 -0.98
CA GLY A 125 19.25 -0.53 -0.62
C GLY A 125 18.46 -0.33 0.68
N ALA A 126 18.34 0.90 1.17
CA ALA A 126 17.62 1.24 2.38
C ALA A 126 16.11 1.44 2.14
N LEU A 127 15.72 1.71 0.88
CA LEU A 127 14.34 1.89 0.48
C LEU A 127 14.04 1.09 -0.79
N GLU A 128 13.08 0.17 -0.72
CA GLU A 128 12.49 -0.47 -1.89
C GLU A 128 11.30 0.34 -2.39
N LEU A 129 11.28 0.67 -3.68
CA LEU A 129 10.14 1.35 -4.30
C LEU A 129 9.11 0.35 -4.83
N VAL A 130 7.86 0.58 -4.46
CA VAL A 130 6.71 -0.25 -4.79
C VAL A 130 5.91 0.40 -5.92
N ALA A 131 5.55 -0.38 -6.94
CA ALA A 131 4.74 0.09 -8.05
C ALA A 131 3.25 0.11 -7.68
N GLY A 132 2.50 1.05 -8.24
CA GLY A 132 1.05 1.13 -8.11
C GLY A 132 0.50 2.11 -9.16
N PRO A 133 -0.81 2.38 -9.19
CA PRO A 133 -1.39 3.27 -10.17
C PRO A 133 -0.82 4.69 -10.06
N TYR A 134 -0.32 5.22 -11.18
CA TYR A 134 0.30 6.54 -11.30
C TYR A 134 -0.55 7.66 -10.68
N PHE A 135 -1.84 7.69 -11.00
CA PHE A 135 -2.80 8.70 -10.52
C PHE A 135 -3.54 8.22 -9.26
N ASN A 136 -2.95 7.34 -8.45
CA ASN A 136 -3.56 6.83 -7.23
C ASN A 136 -4.99 6.28 -7.43
N ALA A 137 -5.26 5.71 -8.60
CA ALA A 137 -6.57 5.19 -8.97
C ALA A 137 -6.94 3.95 -8.14
N PRO A 138 -8.15 3.86 -7.57
CA PRO A 138 -8.58 2.69 -6.83
C PRO A 138 -8.98 1.54 -7.78
N PRO A 139 -8.85 0.27 -7.35
CA PRO A 139 -9.26 -0.90 -8.14
C PRO A 139 -10.79 -1.12 -8.17
N VAL A 140 -11.56 -0.02 -8.24
CA VAL A 140 -12.96 0.00 -8.67
C VAL A 140 -13.10 0.41 -10.14
N LEU A 141 -12.01 0.92 -10.73
CA LEU A 141 -11.89 1.17 -12.16
C LEU A 141 -11.55 -0.12 -12.91
N PRO A 142 -11.69 -0.14 -14.25
CA PRO A 142 -11.33 -1.30 -15.07
C PRO A 142 -9.88 -1.74 -14.84
N LEU A 143 -9.65 -3.05 -14.75
CA LEU A 143 -8.36 -3.62 -14.36
C LEU A 143 -7.26 -3.34 -15.40
N GLU A 144 -7.62 -3.23 -16.67
CA GLU A 144 -6.69 -2.86 -17.72
C GLU A 144 -6.17 -1.42 -17.54
N GLU A 145 -7.00 -0.52 -17.00
CA GLU A 145 -6.54 0.83 -16.64
C GLU A 145 -5.63 0.80 -15.42
N LEU A 146 -5.95 -0.02 -14.41
CA LEU A 146 -5.08 -0.21 -13.25
C LEU A 146 -3.69 -0.68 -13.66
N VAL A 147 -3.61 -1.67 -14.57
CA VAL A 147 -2.35 -2.18 -15.11
C VAL A 147 -1.61 -1.10 -15.88
N GLU A 148 -2.29 -0.35 -16.74
CA GLU A 148 -1.67 0.71 -17.54
C GLU A 148 -1.07 1.81 -16.66
N GLN A 149 -1.83 2.31 -15.68
CA GLN A 149 -1.31 3.28 -14.72
C GLN A 149 -0.15 2.73 -13.89
N THR A 150 -0.16 1.45 -13.57
CA THR A 150 0.95 0.81 -12.84
C THR A 150 2.20 0.70 -13.70
N LYS A 151 2.07 0.45 -15.01
CA LYS A 151 3.18 0.48 -15.98
C LYS A 151 3.77 1.88 -16.10
N LEU A 152 2.93 2.90 -16.25
CA LEU A 152 3.36 4.31 -16.28
C LEU A 152 4.17 4.67 -15.03
N HIS A 153 3.68 4.26 -13.87
CA HIS A 153 4.36 4.48 -12.61
C HIS A 153 5.71 3.76 -12.52
N ALA A 154 5.74 2.46 -12.85
CA ALA A 154 6.99 1.69 -12.87
C ALA A 154 8.03 2.29 -13.83
N ALA A 155 7.60 2.82 -14.98
CA ALA A 155 8.47 3.52 -15.90
C ALA A 155 9.02 4.83 -15.28
N LYS A 156 8.18 5.62 -14.60
CA LYS A 156 8.60 6.86 -13.94
C LYS A 156 9.56 6.62 -12.77
N LEU A 157 9.34 5.56 -11.98
CA LEU A 157 10.28 5.14 -10.92
C LEU A 157 11.65 4.78 -11.50
N ARG A 158 11.69 4.06 -12.62
CA ARG A 158 12.94 3.73 -13.32
C ARG A 158 13.63 4.99 -13.84
N GLU A 159 12.88 5.86 -14.51
CA GLU A 159 13.39 7.11 -15.09
C GLU A 159 14.01 8.02 -14.04
N LEU A 160 13.31 8.28 -12.94
CA LEU A 160 13.74 9.24 -11.93
C LEU A 160 14.72 8.67 -10.91
N LEU A 161 14.57 7.39 -10.55
CA LEU A 161 15.18 6.82 -9.35
C LEU A 161 15.97 5.54 -9.65
N GLY A 162 16.01 5.09 -10.91
CA GLY A 162 16.72 3.88 -11.33
C GLY A 162 16.13 2.58 -10.77
N ALA A 163 14.92 2.62 -10.22
CA ALA A 163 14.31 1.49 -9.53
C ALA A 163 13.46 0.62 -10.44
N GLU A 164 13.75 -0.69 -10.46
CA GLU A 164 12.94 -1.72 -11.13
C GLU A 164 11.90 -2.29 -10.16
N ALA A 165 10.78 -1.59 -9.99
CA ALA A 165 9.72 -2.05 -9.10
C ALA A 165 9.04 -3.33 -9.65
N ARG A 166 9.11 -4.42 -8.87
CA ARG A 166 8.45 -5.71 -9.13
C ARG A 166 7.47 -6.12 -8.03
N VAL A 167 7.43 -5.36 -6.94
CA VAL A 167 6.43 -5.44 -5.89
C VAL A 167 5.38 -4.35 -6.15
N CYS A 168 4.12 -4.71 -6.01
CA CYS A 168 2.99 -3.80 -6.25
C CYS A 168 2.18 -3.53 -4.99
N ALA A 169 1.59 -2.35 -4.92
CA ALA A 169 0.59 -1.98 -3.92
C ALA A 169 -0.40 -1.00 -4.55
N ASN A 170 -1.69 -1.25 -4.33
CA ASN A 170 -2.76 -0.33 -4.73
C ASN A 170 -3.05 0.66 -3.60
N PRO A 171 -3.74 1.78 -3.90
CA PRO A 171 -4.24 2.66 -2.85
C PRO A 171 -5.00 1.85 -1.83
N TYR A 172 -4.72 2.15 -0.56
CA TYR A 172 -5.35 1.47 0.57
C TYR A 172 -5.06 -0.02 0.70
N LEU A 173 -3.95 -0.48 0.10
CA LEU A 173 -3.58 -1.89 -0.02
C LEU A 173 -4.73 -2.75 -0.55
N ALA A 174 -5.51 -2.16 -1.47
CA ALA A 174 -6.68 -2.81 -2.02
C ALA A 174 -6.29 -4.00 -2.90
N TYR A 175 -6.97 -5.14 -2.71
CA TYR A 175 -6.63 -6.38 -3.39
C TYR A 175 -7.85 -7.27 -3.61
N SER A 176 -7.91 -7.92 -4.77
CA SER A 176 -8.73 -9.10 -5.08
C SER A 176 -7.90 -10.05 -5.95
N ASP A 177 -8.36 -11.29 -6.13
CA ASP A 177 -7.69 -12.24 -7.03
C ASP A 177 -7.62 -11.74 -8.48
N ASP A 178 -8.64 -11.01 -8.94
CA ASP A 178 -8.63 -10.41 -10.28
C ASP A 178 -7.57 -9.31 -10.40
N VAL A 179 -7.42 -8.48 -9.36
CA VAL A 179 -6.35 -7.47 -9.28
C VAL A 179 -4.97 -8.13 -9.27
N GLY A 180 -4.79 -9.19 -8.49
CA GLY A 180 -3.55 -9.97 -8.45
C GLY A 180 -3.21 -10.57 -9.81
N SER A 181 -4.19 -11.18 -10.48
CA SER A 181 -4.05 -11.72 -11.83
C SER A 181 -3.65 -10.64 -12.83
N ALA A 182 -4.34 -9.49 -12.83
CA ALA A 182 -4.07 -8.40 -13.75
C ALA A 182 -2.65 -7.82 -13.58
N LEU A 183 -2.20 -7.61 -12.33
CA LEU A 183 -0.85 -7.11 -12.05
C LEU A 183 0.24 -8.15 -12.40
N SER A 184 -0.01 -9.43 -12.14
CA SER A 184 0.91 -10.51 -12.50
C SER A 184 1.05 -10.62 -14.02
N ASP A 185 -0.06 -10.71 -14.75
CA ASP A 185 -0.07 -10.91 -16.21
C ASP A 185 0.40 -9.66 -16.96
N GLY A 186 0.00 -8.48 -16.48
CA GLY A 186 0.24 -7.20 -17.16
C GLY A 186 1.61 -6.59 -16.89
N LEU A 187 2.15 -6.73 -15.67
CA LEU A 187 3.41 -6.10 -15.25
C LEU A 187 4.52 -7.11 -14.96
N GLY A 188 4.21 -8.40 -14.82
CA GLY A 188 5.14 -9.38 -14.28
C GLY A 188 5.42 -9.14 -12.79
N ALA A 189 4.41 -8.67 -12.04
CA ALA A 189 4.52 -8.47 -10.59
C ALA A 189 4.91 -9.79 -9.91
N ARG A 190 5.89 -9.71 -9.00
CA ARG A 190 6.36 -10.86 -8.20
C ARG A 190 5.66 -10.95 -6.86
N ALA A 191 5.27 -9.81 -6.30
CA ALA A 191 4.52 -9.74 -5.06
C ALA A 191 3.53 -8.58 -5.05
N VAL A 192 2.47 -8.73 -4.26
CA VAL A 192 1.54 -7.66 -3.92
C VAL A 192 1.49 -7.48 -2.40
N LEU A 193 1.61 -6.23 -1.95
CA LEU A 193 1.24 -5.84 -0.59
C LEU A 193 -0.27 -5.66 -0.54
N ALA A 194 -0.93 -6.38 0.36
CA ALA A 194 -2.39 -6.36 0.50
C ALA A 194 -2.81 -6.23 1.97
N GLU A 195 -4.05 -5.82 2.22
CA GLU A 195 -4.56 -5.73 3.59
C GLU A 195 -4.86 -7.12 4.19
N GLY A 196 -4.35 -7.40 5.39
CA GLY A 196 -4.62 -8.61 6.16
C GLY A 196 -5.92 -8.57 6.96
N VAL A 197 -7.04 -8.22 6.34
CA VAL A 197 -8.35 -8.16 7.04
C VAL A 197 -8.79 -9.53 7.56
N ARG A 198 -9.44 -9.54 8.73
CA ARG A 198 -9.87 -10.78 9.41
C ARG A 198 -10.75 -11.69 8.54
N HIS A 199 -11.64 -11.11 7.73
CA HIS A 199 -12.56 -11.89 6.90
C HIS A 199 -11.86 -12.56 5.70
N LEU A 200 -10.70 -12.04 5.27
CA LEU A 200 -9.83 -12.69 4.28
C LEU A 200 -9.01 -13.82 4.91
N LEU A 201 -8.39 -13.53 6.06
CA LEU A 201 -7.49 -14.48 6.74
C LEU A 201 -8.21 -15.72 7.26
N GLY A 202 -9.44 -15.58 7.78
CA GLY A 202 -10.16 -16.66 8.42
C GLY A 202 -9.40 -17.20 9.64
N TRP A 203 -8.84 -18.41 9.53
CA TRP A 203 -8.01 -19.04 10.57
C TRP A 203 -6.51 -18.76 10.42
N ARG A 204 -6.09 -18.11 9.33
CA ARG A 204 -4.70 -17.78 9.01
C ARG A 204 -4.25 -16.51 9.74
N ALA A 205 -2.96 -16.19 9.64
CA ALA A 205 -2.35 -15.00 10.23
C ALA A 205 -1.64 -14.17 9.14
N PRO A 206 -1.50 -12.84 9.27
CA PRO A 206 -0.83 -12.02 8.26
C PRO A 206 0.70 -12.15 8.27
N TYR A 207 1.25 -13.10 9.04
CA TYR A 207 2.69 -13.18 9.35
C TYR A 207 3.50 -14.13 8.44
N PHE A 208 2.91 -14.52 7.32
CA PHE A 208 3.50 -15.47 6.38
C PHE A 208 3.37 -14.96 4.96
N VAL A 209 4.21 -15.50 4.07
CA VAL A 209 4.04 -15.32 2.63
C VAL A 209 2.91 -16.23 2.16
N TYR A 210 1.95 -15.68 1.44
CA TYR A 210 0.89 -16.44 0.77
C TYR A 210 1.08 -16.42 -0.74
N ARG A 211 0.42 -17.34 -1.46
CA ARG A 211 0.42 -17.37 -2.91
C ARG A 211 -0.96 -17.07 -3.46
N HIS A 212 -1.00 -16.33 -4.55
CA HIS A 212 -2.18 -16.16 -5.38
C HIS A 212 -2.75 -17.52 -5.86
N PRO A 213 -4.07 -17.70 -5.99
CA PRO A 213 -4.66 -19.01 -6.35
C PRO A 213 -4.26 -19.55 -7.71
N SER A 214 -4.06 -18.68 -8.70
CA SER A 214 -3.84 -19.07 -10.10
C SER A 214 -2.56 -18.51 -10.74
N ARG A 215 -1.69 -17.84 -9.96
CA ARG A 215 -0.49 -17.17 -10.46
C ARG A 215 0.70 -17.41 -9.54
N SER A 216 1.91 -17.36 -10.09
CA SER A 216 3.14 -17.37 -9.31
C SER A 216 3.43 -15.98 -8.72
N LEU A 217 2.48 -15.49 -7.93
CA LEU A 217 2.49 -14.18 -7.31
C LEU A 217 2.42 -14.34 -5.78
N ALA A 218 3.38 -13.76 -5.07
CA ALA A 218 3.40 -13.74 -3.62
C ALA A 218 2.47 -12.64 -3.07
N LEU A 219 1.86 -12.90 -1.92
CA LEU A 219 1.03 -11.96 -1.19
C LEU A 219 1.66 -11.74 0.19
N LEU A 220 1.99 -10.49 0.48
CA LEU A 220 2.44 -10.06 1.80
C LEU A 220 1.34 -9.20 2.42
N LEU A 221 0.89 -9.59 3.60
CA LEU A 221 -0.29 -8.98 4.22
C LEU A 221 0.12 -7.99 5.29
N ARG A 222 -0.41 -6.77 5.20
CA ARG A 222 -0.36 -5.80 6.30
C ARG A 222 -1.03 -6.40 7.53
N ASP A 223 -0.38 -6.28 8.68
CA ASP A 223 -1.02 -6.52 9.98
C ASP A 223 -1.88 -5.29 10.34
N PRO A 224 -3.22 -5.41 10.37
CA PRO A 224 -4.09 -4.30 10.70
C PRO A 224 -3.94 -3.84 12.16
N SER A 225 -3.67 -4.76 13.10
CA SER A 225 -3.52 -4.45 14.51
C SER A 225 -2.29 -3.59 14.75
N LEU A 226 -1.10 -4.09 14.39
CA LEU A 226 0.16 -3.38 14.63
C LEU A 226 0.22 -2.08 13.83
N SER A 227 -0.27 -2.08 12.59
CA SER A 227 -0.26 -0.89 11.76
C SER A 227 -1.23 0.18 12.25
N ASN A 228 -2.43 -0.18 12.73
CA ASN A 228 -3.37 0.78 13.30
C ASN A 228 -2.88 1.34 14.64
N GLU A 229 -2.11 0.57 15.41
CA GLU A 229 -1.42 1.12 16.58
C GLU A 229 -0.46 2.23 16.20
N VAL A 230 0.31 2.08 15.12
CA VAL A 230 1.18 3.14 14.62
C VAL A 230 0.35 4.34 14.14
N ALA A 231 -0.71 4.10 13.38
CA ALA A 231 -1.53 5.18 12.83
C ALA A 231 -2.25 6.01 13.91
N PHE A 232 -2.74 5.38 14.99
CA PHE A 232 -3.62 6.04 15.97
C PHE A 232 -3.05 6.16 17.40
N GLY A 233 -2.01 5.40 17.72
CA GLY A 233 -1.43 5.33 19.06
C GLY A 233 -0.22 6.23 19.29
N LEU A 234 0.42 6.71 18.23
CA LEU A 234 1.55 7.65 18.34
C LEU A 234 1.14 8.97 19.00
N GLY A 235 2.01 9.51 19.85
CA GLY A 235 1.72 10.68 20.69
C GLY A 235 0.69 10.44 21.79
N ARG A 236 0.24 9.19 21.98
CA ARG A 236 -0.74 8.81 22.99
C ARG A 236 -0.19 7.68 23.87
N TRP A 237 -0.24 6.43 23.39
CA TRP A 237 0.14 5.25 24.18
C TRP A 237 1.21 4.38 23.51
N LEU A 238 1.42 4.52 22.19
CA LEU A 238 2.38 3.68 21.48
C LEU A 238 3.80 4.20 21.67
N THR A 239 4.71 3.28 22.03
CA THR A 239 6.15 3.49 22.01
C THR A 239 6.81 2.51 21.05
N ALA A 240 8.02 2.83 20.56
CA ALA A 240 8.81 1.92 19.73
C ALA A 240 9.08 0.59 20.44
N SER A 241 9.35 0.64 21.75
CA SER A 241 9.51 -0.55 22.59
C SER A 241 8.26 -1.44 22.59
N ALA A 242 7.07 -0.84 22.73
CA ALA A 242 5.82 -1.59 22.75
C ALA A 242 5.50 -2.22 21.39
N LEU A 243 5.77 -1.51 20.28
CA LEU A 243 5.62 -2.09 18.95
C LEU A 243 6.59 -3.26 18.75
N ALA A 244 7.87 -3.05 19.08
CA ALA A 244 8.92 -4.07 18.91
C ALA A 244 8.63 -5.33 19.73
N GLU A 245 8.16 -5.19 20.97
CA GLU A 245 7.74 -6.32 21.82
C GLU A 245 6.56 -7.09 21.23
N ARG A 246 5.56 -6.41 20.67
CA ARG A 246 4.40 -7.08 20.06
C ARG A 246 4.79 -7.77 18.76
N ALA A 247 5.55 -7.09 17.92
CA ALA A 247 6.06 -7.64 16.66
C ALA A 247 6.95 -8.87 16.91
N SER A 248 7.84 -8.85 17.90
CA SER A 248 8.76 -9.97 18.16
C SER A 248 8.10 -11.26 18.66
N ARG A 249 6.83 -11.18 19.07
CA ARG A 249 6.03 -12.31 19.59
C ARG A 249 5.11 -12.92 18.55
N VAL A 250 5.05 -12.39 17.34
CA VAL A 250 4.20 -12.97 16.29
C VAL A 250 4.73 -14.34 15.88
N GLU A 251 3.82 -15.26 15.60
CA GLU A 251 4.17 -16.57 15.07
C GLU A 251 4.17 -16.50 13.54
N GLY A 252 5.36 -16.32 12.96
CA GLY A 252 5.56 -16.21 11.51
C GLY A 252 6.98 -15.81 11.13
N CYS A 253 7.20 -15.55 9.84
CA CYS A 253 8.48 -15.16 9.25
C CYS A 253 8.50 -13.72 8.75
N VAL A 254 7.33 -13.09 8.62
CA VAL A 254 7.21 -11.71 8.17
C VAL A 254 6.18 -10.98 9.02
N VAL A 255 6.40 -9.70 9.28
CA VAL A 255 5.36 -8.80 9.78
C VAL A 255 5.42 -7.51 8.96
N VAL A 256 4.31 -7.18 8.29
CA VAL A 256 4.22 -5.96 7.49
C VAL A 256 3.47 -4.91 8.31
N VAL A 257 4.21 -3.89 8.76
CA VAL A 257 3.65 -2.70 9.40
C VAL A 257 3.59 -1.59 8.37
N GLY A 258 2.38 -1.30 7.89
CA GLY A 258 2.12 -0.39 6.79
C GLY A 258 1.28 0.82 7.19
N VAL A 259 1.75 2.04 6.92
CA VAL A 259 1.00 3.27 7.24
C VAL A 259 1.13 4.34 6.14
N PRO A 260 0.18 5.27 6.02
CA PRO A 260 0.41 6.51 5.30
C PRO A 260 1.61 7.25 5.90
N ALA A 261 2.51 7.77 5.07
CA ALA A 261 3.65 8.53 5.54
C ALA A 261 3.22 9.79 6.31
N GLU A 262 2.06 10.36 5.93
CA GLU A 262 1.41 11.50 6.54
C GLU A 262 1.05 11.25 8.02
N THR A 263 1.09 9.99 8.49
CA THR A 263 1.07 9.69 9.93
C THR A 263 2.17 10.47 10.67
N PHE A 264 3.35 10.60 10.08
CA PHE A 264 4.51 11.26 10.71
C PHE A 264 4.61 12.73 10.30
N GLY A 265 4.30 13.64 11.24
CA GLY A 265 4.48 15.09 11.08
C GLY A 265 3.22 15.86 10.66
N LEU A 266 2.29 15.22 9.93
CA LEU A 266 0.99 15.80 9.60
C LEU A 266 -0.10 15.32 10.57
N ALA A 267 -0.48 14.03 10.53
CA ALA A 267 -1.52 13.49 11.40
C ALA A 267 -1.07 13.46 12.88
N VAL A 268 0.19 13.08 13.12
CA VAL A 268 0.83 13.18 14.44
C VAL A 268 1.98 14.19 14.34
N PRO A 269 1.85 15.38 14.95
CA PRO A 269 2.88 16.41 14.88
C PRO A 269 4.25 15.94 15.40
N ALA A 270 5.33 16.54 14.89
CA ALA A 270 6.68 16.26 15.35
C ALA A 270 6.86 16.43 16.87
N SER A 271 6.21 17.45 17.45
CA SER A 271 6.21 17.73 18.90
C SER A 271 5.54 16.64 19.75
N SER A 272 4.75 15.76 19.13
CA SER A 272 4.12 14.61 19.78
C SER A 272 4.95 13.33 19.65
N GLY A 273 6.19 13.42 19.19
CA GLY A 273 7.14 12.30 19.16
C GLY A 273 7.00 11.37 17.96
N ALA A 274 6.32 11.78 16.88
CA ALA A 274 6.15 10.96 15.68
C ALA A 274 7.49 10.50 15.09
N PHE A 275 8.44 11.43 14.93
CA PHE A 275 9.79 11.10 14.43
C PHE A 275 10.67 10.42 15.49
N GLU A 276 10.44 10.70 16.78
CA GLU A 276 11.15 10.00 17.85
C GLU A 276 10.82 8.51 17.84
N PHE A 277 9.55 8.16 17.63
CA PHE A 277 9.16 6.76 17.47
C PHE A 277 9.97 6.05 16.39
N VAL A 278 10.08 6.64 15.20
CA VAL A 278 10.86 6.07 14.08
C VAL A 278 12.35 5.98 14.46
N ARG A 279 12.90 6.99 15.14
CA ARG A 279 14.29 6.99 15.61
C ARG A 279 14.62 5.87 16.58
N TRP A 280 13.69 5.53 17.47
CA TRP A 280 13.87 4.46 18.44
C TRP A 280 13.61 3.06 17.87
N LEU A 281 12.84 2.95 16.78
CA LEU A 281 12.37 1.67 16.24
C LEU A 281 13.51 0.67 15.96
N PRO A 282 14.62 1.02 15.28
CA PRO A 282 15.70 0.06 15.03
C PRO A 282 16.34 -0.47 16.30
N ARG A 283 16.62 0.43 17.26
CA ARG A 283 17.22 0.08 18.54
C ARG A 283 16.32 -0.84 19.36
N GLU A 284 15.01 -0.61 19.31
CA GLU A 284 14.04 -1.40 20.06
C GLU A 284 13.83 -2.79 19.43
N LEU A 285 13.79 -2.89 18.10
CA LEU A 285 13.74 -4.18 17.41
C LEU A 285 15.03 -5.00 17.60
N ALA A 286 16.20 -4.35 17.62
CA ALA A 286 17.48 -5.01 17.84
C ALA A 286 17.63 -5.70 19.20
N LYS A 287 16.72 -5.44 20.17
CA LYS A 287 16.65 -6.17 21.44
C LYS A 287 16.17 -7.62 21.26
N TYR A 288 15.59 -7.95 20.10
CA TYR A 288 15.08 -9.27 19.76
C TYR A 288 15.94 -9.83 18.62
N PRO A 289 16.97 -10.67 18.91
CA PRO A 289 17.96 -11.09 17.92
C PRO A 289 17.41 -11.88 16.72
N TRP A 290 16.19 -12.41 16.85
CA TRP A 290 15.48 -13.08 15.77
C TRP A 290 14.65 -12.12 14.91
N VAL A 291 14.68 -10.81 15.15
CA VAL A 291 13.95 -9.82 14.33
C VAL A 291 14.94 -8.96 13.55
N ARG A 292 14.68 -8.78 12.26
CA ARG A 292 15.46 -7.87 11.39
C ARG A 292 14.56 -7.10 10.46
N PHE A 293 15.03 -5.95 9.98
CA PHE A 293 14.35 -5.30 8.86
C PHE A 293 14.60 -6.07 7.57
N ALA A 294 13.58 -6.08 6.71
CA ALA A 294 13.69 -6.56 5.35
C ALA A 294 12.81 -5.73 4.41
N THR A 295 13.16 -5.71 3.14
CA THR A 295 12.26 -5.20 2.10
C THR A 295 11.32 -6.30 1.60
N PRO A 296 10.16 -5.98 1.01
CA PRO A 296 9.25 -6.95 0.41
C PRO A 296 9.91 -7.94 -0.56
N SER A 297 10.81 -7.47 -1.43
CA SER A 297 11.56 -8.34 -2.35
C SER A 297 12.45 -9.33 -1.60
N GLU A 298 13.16 -8.88 -0.55
CA GLU A 298 14.00 -9.78 0.27
C GLU A 298 13.16 -10.85 0.98
N VAL A 299 11.95 -10.50 1.43
CA VAL A 299 11.03 -11.45 2.07
C VAL A 299 10.60 -12.55 1.08
N VAL A 300 10.18 -12.16 -0.14
CA VAL A 300 9.68 -13.14 -1.12
C VAL A 300 10.78 -13.95 -1.81
N GLU A 301 12.03 -13.47 -1.76
CA GLU A 301 13.20 -14.27 -2.17
C GLU A 301 13.60 -15.30 -1.12
N ARG A 302 13.30 -15.03 0.16
CA ARG A 302 13.74 -15.85 1.28
C ARG A 302 12.73 -16.90 1.70
N TYR A 303 11.44 -16.58 1.68
CA TYR A 303 10.40 -17.46 2.20
C TYR A 303 9.47 -17.95 1.10
N GLU A 304 9.30 -19.26 1.05
CA GLU A 304 8.30 -19.89 0.20
C GLU A 304 6.88 -19.64 0.75
N PRO A 305 5.88 -19.45 -0.12
CA PRO A 305 4.50 -19.31 0.31
C PRO A 305 4.00 -20.51 1.10
N VAL A 306 3.42 -20.26 2.28
CA VAL A 306 2.96 -21.32 3.19
C VAL A 306 1.62 -21.92 2.76
N ASP A 307 0.79 -21.14 2.05
CA ASP A 307 -0.52 -21.55 1.58
C ASP A 307 -0.98 -20.66 0.42
N VAL A 308 -2.04 -21.10 -0.25
CA VAL A 308 -2.80 -20.29 -1.20
C VAL A 308 -3.82 -19.44 -0.45
N LEU A 309 -3.92 -18.16 -0.80
CA LEU A 309 -4.91 -17.23 -0.26
C LEU A 309 -5.72 -16.61 -1.39
N SER A 310 -7.04 -16.77 -1.33
CA SER A 310 -7.99 -16.26 -2.31
C SER A 310 -8.85 -15.15 -1.71
N ALA A 311 -8.89 -14.02 -2.40
CA ALA A 311 -9.75 -12.87 -2.12
C ALA A 311 -10.73 -12.69 -3.31
N PRO A 312 -11.85 -13.42 -3.35
CA PRO A 312 -12.80 -13.33 -4.46
C PRO A 312 -13.49 -11.95 -4.54
N THR A 313 -13.55 -11.24 -3.42
CA THR A 313 -14.03 -9.85 -3.33
C THR A 313 -12.92 -8.96 -2.84
N ALA A 314 -12.91 -7.70 -3.29
CA ALA A 314 -11.86 -6.76 -2.94
C ALA A 314 -11.82 -6.48 -1.43
N VAL A 315 -10.62 -6.59 -0.85
CA VAL A 315 -10.29 -6.15 0.51
C VAL A 315 -9.53 -4.83 0.44
N SER A 316 -9.55 -4.06 1.53
CA SER A 316 -8.70 -2.88 1.67
C SER A 316 -8.52 -2.50 3.14
N TRP A 317 -7.57 -1.61 3.43
CA TRP A 317 -7.37 -1.06 4.77
C TRP A 317 -8.38 0.02 5.17
N LEU A 318 -9.37 0.30 4.31
CA LEU A 318 -10.42 1.27 4.59
C LEU A 318 -11.31 0.76 5.73
N GLU A 319 -12.09 1.66 6.32
CA GLU A 319 -12.94 1.37 7.49
C GLU A 319 -13.80 0.10 7.36
N ALA A 320 -14.38 -0.14 6.18
CA ALA A 320 -15.23 -1.30 5.93
C ALA A 320 -14.45 -2.62 5.70
N GLY A 321 -13.12 -2.57 5.58
CA GLY A 321 -12.27 -3.70 5.20
C GLY A 321 -12.35 -4.08 3.72
N ASP A 322 -13.08 -3.32 2.91
CA ASP A 322 -13.33 -3.52 1.48
C ASP A 322 -13.41 -2.15 0.76
N LEU A 323 -13.87 -2.12 -0.49
CA LEU A 323 -13.95 -0.90 -1.30
C LEU A 323 -15.27 -0.12 -1.16
N ARG A 324 -16.17 -0.51 -0.24
CA ARG A 324 -17.46 0.20 -0.05
C ARG A 324 -17.27 1.66 0.34
N SER A 325 -16.18 1.99 1.02
CA SER A 325 -15.90 3.38 1.39
C SER A 325 -15.72 4.32 0.19
N LEU A 326 -15.52 3.77 -1.01
CA LEU A 326 -15.40 4.51 -2.27
C LEU A 326 -16.67 4.45 -3.12
N THR A 327 -17.66 3.61 -2.77
CA THR A 327 -18.75 3.20 -3.68
C THR A 327 -20.14 3.14 -3.04
N GLU A 328 -20.27 3.33 -1.73
CA GLU A 328 -21.54 3.17 -1.03
C GLU A 328 -22.50 4.37 -1.18
N SER A 329 -21.98 5.58 -1.36
CA SER A 329 -22.81 6.78 -1.46
C SER A 329 -23.41 6.92 -2.87
N PRO A 330 -24.69 7.33 -3.00
CA PRO A 330 -25.28 7.65 -4.30
C PRO A 330 -24.48 8.68 -5.10
N LEU A 331 -23.83 9.64 -4.44
CA LEU A 331 -22.95 10.61 -5.11
C LEU A 331 -21.70 9.95 -5.68
N GLN A 332 -21.07 9.05 -4.93
CA GLN A 332 -19.90 8.30 -5.40
C GLN A 332 -20.27 7.40 -6.59
N GLN A 333 -21.42 6.74 -6.54
CA GLN A 333 -21.91 5.88 -7.62
C GLN A 333 -22.21 6.69 -8.90
N ALA A 334 -22.83 7.86 -8.77
CA ALA A 334 -23.07 8.75 -9.91
C ALA A 334 -21.76 9.25 -10.53
N ILE A 335 -20.80 9.67 -9.70
CA ILE A 335 -19.47 10.11 -10.13
C ILE A 335 -18.71 8.98 -10.82
N LEU A 336 -18.71 7.76 -10.25
CA LEU A 336 -18.05 6.60 -10.84
C LEU A 336 -18.68 6.26 -12.20
N SER A 337 -20.00 6.31 -12.31
CA SER A 337 -20.71 6.08 -13.58
C SER A 337 -20.28 7.09 -14.65
N LEU A 338 -20.18 8.38 -14.29
CA LEU A 338 -19.69 9.43 -15.18
C LEU A 338 -18.22 9.24 -15.56
N LEU A 339 -17.36 8.87 -14.62
CA LEU A 339 -15.97 8.56 -14.91
C LEU A 339 -15.88 7.43 -15.95
N LEU A 340 -16.64 6.35 -15.77
CA LEU A 340 -16.64 5.23 -16.73
C LEU A 340 -17.19 5.64 -18.11
N GLU A 341 -18.27 6.44 -18.16
CA GLU A 341 -18.85 6.97 -19.40
C GLU A 341 -17.83 7.79 -20.22
N LEU A 342 -17.01 8.61 -19.55
CA LEU A 342 -16.09 9.54 -20.21
C LEU A 342 -14.77 8.91 -20.66
N ARG A 343 -14.49 7.66 -20.27
CA ARG A 343 -13.16 7.05 -20.46
C ARG A 343 -12.74 6.96 -21.93
N GLU A 344 -13.59 6.36 -22.77
CA GLU A 344 -13.27 6.12 -24.18
C GLU A 344 -13.15 7.44 -24.94
N GLY A 345 -14.13 8.34 -24.78
CA GLY A 345 -14.09 9.66 -25.41
C GLY A 345 -12.88 10.49 -24.97
N ALA A 346 -12.47 10.41 -23.69
CA ALA A 346 -11.26 11.08 -23.23
C ALA A 346 -9.99 10.52 -23.88
N ALA A 347 -9.92 9.21 -24.12
CA ALA A 347 -8.80 8.63 -24.86
C ALA A 347 -8.77 9.10 -26.32
N GLU A 348 -9.90 9.06 -27.01
CA GLU A 348 -10.03 9.48 -28.42
C GLU A 348 -9.70 10.96 -28.63
N ALA A 349 -10.08 11.81 -27.67
CA ALA A 349 -9.81 13.25 -27.70
C ALA A 349 -8.39 13.63 -27.26
N GLY A 350 -7.53 12.67 -26.89
CA GLY A 350 -6.18 12.95 -26.36
C GLY A 350 -6.18 13.53 -24.94
N LEU A 351 -7.27 13.36 -24.18
CA LEU A 351 -7.50 13.85 -22.83
C LEU A 351 -7.46 12.74 -21.77
N ALA A 352 -6.84 11.60 -22.07
CA ALA A 352 -6.75 10.46 -21.16
C ALA A 352 -6.15 10.83 -19.80
N GLU A 353 -5.11 11.67 -19.75
CA GLU A 353 -4.52 12.12 -18.49
C GLU A 353 -5.46 13.02 -17.67
N ALA A 354 -6.30 13.81 -18.35
CA ALA A 354 -7.30 14.63 -17.67
C ALA A 354 -8.36 13.75 -17.02
N TRP A 355 -8.79 12.70 -17.72
CA TRP A 355 -9.64 11.67 -17.14
C TRP A 355 -8.97 10.96 -15.96
N ARG A 356 -7.74 10.46 -16.13
CA ARG A 356 -6.97 9.76 -15.08
C ARG A 356 -6.79 10.61 -13.83
N LEU A 357 -6.49 11.91 -13.97
CA LEU A 357 -6.42 12.84 -12.85
C LEU A 357 -7.69 12.79 -12.01
N LEU A 358 -8.87 12.79 -12.64
CA LEU A 358 -10.16 12.78 -11.95
C LEU A 358 -10.53 11.42 -11.33
N THR A 359 -9.76 10.37 -11.62
CA THR A 359 -9.99 9.01 -11.09
C THR A 359 -9.24 8.71 -9.78
N GLN A 360 -8.51 9.68 -9.22
CA GLN A 360 -7.82 9.54 -7.93
C GLN A 360 -8.76 9.03 -6.82
N ALA A 361 -8.29 8.06 -6.04
CA ALA A 361 -9.07 7.44 -4.96
C ALA A 361 -9.54 8.47 -3.93
N ASP A 362 -8.72 9.49 -3.68
CA ASP A 362 -8.95 10.60 -2.75
C ASP A 362 -10.20 11.39 -3.11
N TYR A 363 -10.42 11.66 -4.40
CA TYR A 363 -11.60 12.40 -4.83
C TYR A 363 -12.87 11.57 -4.66
N LEU A 364 -12.83 10.27 -4.96
CA LEU A 364 -13.95 9.36 -4.71
C LEU A 364 -14.24 9.24 -3.21
N LEU A 365 -13.21 9.07 -2.38
CA LEU A 365 -13.36 8.99 -0.92
C LEU A 365 -13.97 10.28 -0.35
N ALA A 366 -13.46 11.44 -0.79
CA ALA A 366 -13.94 12.75 -0.34
C ALA A 366 -15.38 13.05 -0.82
N SER A 367 -15.84 12.46 -1.93
CA SER A 367 -17.17 12.68 -2.52
C SER A 367 -18.34 12.13 -1.70
N ARG A 368 -18.09 11.59 -0.49
CA ARG A 368 -19.10 11.48 0.57
C ARG A 368 -19.61 12.85 1.04
N SER A 369 -18.79 13.88 0.91
CA SER A 369 -19.15 15.28 1.16
C SER A 369 -19.70 15.94 -0.11
N VAL A 370 -20.85 16.62 0.01
CA VAL A 370 -21.48 17.36 -1.09
C VAL A 370 -20.53 18.39 -1.69
N ALA A 371 -19.75 19.10 -0.86
CA ALA A 371 -18.82 20.12 -1.35
C ALA A 371 -17.70 19.53 -2.22
N ALA A 372 -17.14 18.38 -1.80
CA ALA A 372 -16.11 17.69 -2.56
C ALA A 372 -16.68 17.06 -3.85
N ALA A 373 -17.86 16.42 -3.75
CA ALA A 373 -18.56 15.84 -4.88
C ALA A 373 -18.87 16.91 -5.95
N LEU A 374 -19.38 18.09 -5.54
CA LEU A 374 -19.63 19.21 -6.46
C LEU A 374 -18.36 19.67 -7.16
N ARG A 375 -17.22 19.74 -6.45
CA ARG A 375 -15.94 20.13 -7.04
C ARG A 375 -15.48 19.15 -8.12
N LEU A 376 -15.60 17.84 -7.85
CA LEU A 376 -15.28 16.80 -8.83
C LEU A 376 -16.25 16.80 -10.01
N LEU A 377 -17.57 16.94 -9.75
CA LEU A 377 -18.59 17.01 -10.80
C LEU A 377 -18.37 18.19 -11.75
N LYS A 378 -17.98 19.37 -11.24
CA LYS A 378 -17.62 20.50 -12.10
C LYS A 378 -16.47 20.16 -13.04
N ALA A 379 -15.42 19.53 -12.53
CA ALA A 379 -14.28 19.10 -13.34
C ALA A 379 -14.68 18.03 -14.38
N LEU A 380 -15.56 17.10 -14.02
CA LEU A 380 -16.11 16.12 -14.96
C LEU A 380 -16.97 16.77 -16.05
N CYS A 381 -17.78 17.78 -15.71
CA CYS A 381 -18.54 18.55 -16.70
C CYS A 381 -17.63 19.30 -17.67
N SER A 382 -16.53 19.88 -17.19
CA SER A 382 -15.51 20.51 -18.03
C SER A 382 -14.87 19.51 -18.99
N LEU A 383 -14.49 18.32 -18.50
CA LEU A 383 -13.95 17.26 -19.34
C LEU A 383 -14.98 16.83 -20.39
N ARG A 384 -16.21 16.50 -19.96
CA ARG A 384 -17.31 16.10 -20.86
C ARG A 384 -17.62 17.12 -21.94
N SER A 385 -17.53 18.41 -21.65
CA SER A 385 -17.79 19.49 -22.63
C SER A 385 -16.65 19.66 -23.65
N SER A 386 -15.51 18.98 -23.42
CA SER A 386 -14.30 19.01 -24.24
C SER A 386 -14.13 17.76 -25.09
N LEU A 387 -14.84 16.68 -24.74
CA LEU A 387 -15.08 15.52 -25.61
C LEU A 387 -16.17 15.88 -26.62
#